data_AF-A0A512RPT5-F1
#
_entry.id   AF-A0A512RPT5-F1
#
_cell.length_a   1.000
_cell.length_b   1.000
_cell.length_c   1.000
_cell.angle_alpha   90.00
_cell.angle_beta   90.00
_cell.angle_gamma   90.00
#
_symmetry.space_group_name_H-M   'P 1'
#
loop_
_entity.id
_entity.type
_entity.pdbx_description
1 polymer ?
#
loop_
_entity_poly.entity_id
_entity_poly.type
_entity_poly.pdbx_seq_one_letter_code
_entity_poly.pdbx_strand_id
1 'polypeptide(L)'
;MYYICKFSDTWSLYDASRQLSRSLDADEVNSLKKLFPQLLKDNKILTALQISTINPNKLLQLPSIDPNPAVKKINTTSTGM
;
A
#
# COMPACT_ATOMS: atom_id res chain seq x y z
N MET A 1 -2.78 6.71 -0.86
CA MET A 1 -3.27 5.38 -0.44
C MET A 1 -4.52 5.09 -1.24
N TYR A 2 -4.62 3.91 -1.86
CA TYR A 2 -5.71 3.62 -2.80
C TYR A 2 -6.69 2.63 -2.19
N TYR A 3 -7.96 2.76 -2.57
CA TYR A 3 -9.01 1.83 -2.20
C TYR A 3 -9.85 1.46 -3.41
N ILE A 4 -10.23 0.20 -3.52
CA ILE A 4 -11.29 -0.23 -4.44
C ILE A 4 -12.58 -0.35 -3.63
N CYS A 5 -13.59 0.41 -4.00
CA CYS A 5 -14.89 0.40 -3.37
C CYS A 5 -15.90 -0.27 -4.30
N LYS A 6 -16.59 -1.28 -3.78
CA LYS A 6 -17.79 -1.88 -4.40
C LYS A 6 -19.00 -1.40 -3.60
N PHE A 7 -19.89 -0.65 -4.24
CA PHE A 7 -21.15 -0.21 -3.65
C PHE A 7 -22.32 -0.79 -4.47
N SER A 8 -23.04 -1.75 -3.89
CA SER A 8 -24.02 -2.58 -4.62
C SER A 8 -23.39 -3.14 -5.91
N ASP A 9 -23.74 -2.58 -7.07
CA ASP A 9 -23.27 -3.00 -8.39
C ASP A 9 -22.21 -2.08 -9.00
N THR A 10 -21.88 -0.95 -8.35
CA THR A 10 -20.89 0.01 -8.85
C THR A 10 -19.52 -0.24 -8.22
N TRP A 11 -18.48 0.01 -9.03
CA TRP A 11 -17.08 -0.16 -8.64
C TRP A 11 -16.33 1.14 -8.87
N SER A 12 -15.51 1.53 -7.88
CA SER A 12 -14.74 2.77 -7.95
C SER A 12 -13.36 2.61 -7.35
N LEU A 13 -12.37 3.27 -7.95
CA LEU A 13 -11.05 3.45 -7.39
C LEU A 13 -11.00 4.81 -6.69
N TYR A 14 -10.71 4.81 -5.40
CA TYR A 14 -10.57 5.99 -4.57
C TYR A 14 -9.10 6.23 -4.21
N ASP A 15 -8.61 7.43 -4.51
CA ASP A 15 -7.31 7.93 -4.08
C ASP A 15 -7.50 8.80 -2.82
N ALA A 16 -7.18 8.24 -1.65
CA ALA A 16 -7.31 8.95 -0.39
C ALA A 16 -6.33 10.13 -0.26
N SER A 17 -5.21 10.11 -1.00
CA SER A 17 -4.22 11.19 -0.93
C SER A 17 -4.68 12.44 -1.68
N ARG A 18 -5.45 12.26 -2.75
CA ARG A 18 -6.01 13.37 -3.53
C ARG A 18 -7.49 13.64 -3.25
N GLN A 19 -8.14 12.77 -2.48
CA GLN A 19 -9.58 12.76 -2.24
C GLN A 19 -10.40 12.70 -3.54
N LEU A 20 -9.91 11.93 -4.51
CA LEU A 20 -10.54 11.78 -5.82
C LEU A 20 -11.00 10.33 -6.02
N SER A 21 -12.12 10.17 -6.72
CA SER A 21 -12.64 8.86 -7.14
C SER A 21 -12.83 8.81 -8.64
N ARG A 22 -12.57 7.64 -9.22
CA ARG A 22 -13.00 7.31 -10.58
C ARG A 22 -13.76 5.99 -10.60
N SER A 23 -14.68 5.84 -11.53
CA SER A 23 -15.28 4.53 -11.83
C SER A 23 -14.24 3.59 -12.43
N LEU A 24 -14.36 2.31 -12.11
CA LEU A 24 -13.61 1.26 -12.76
C LEU A 24 -14.30 0.87 -14.08
N ASP A 25 -13.52 0.56 -15.10
CA ASP A 25 -14.05 0.09 -16.38
C ASP A 25 -14.42 -1.41 -16.33
N ALA A 26 -15.00 -1.91 -17.41
CA ALA A 26 -15.46 -3.30 -17.47
C ALA A 26 -14.30 -4.31 -17.36
N ASP A 27 -13.14 -4.01 -17.95
CA ASP A 27 -11.99 -4.92 -17.98
C ASP A 27 -11.29 -4.98 -16.62
N GLU A 28 -11.19 -3.84 -15.93
CA GLU A 28 -10.74 -3.74 -14.55
C GLU A 28 -11.65 -4.52 -13.61
N VAL A 29 -12.97 -4.31 -13.72
CA VAL A 29 -13.96 -5.04 -12.92
C VAL A 29 -13.87 -6.54 -13.19
N ASN A 30 -13.77 -6.96 -14.45
CA ASN A 30 -13.63 -8.37 -14.81
C ASN A 30 -12.37 -9.00 -14.22
N SER A 31 -11.26 -8.26 -14.19
CA SER A 31 -10.01 -8.71 -13.57
C SER A 31 -10.16 -8.88 -12.05
N LEU A 32 -10.81 -7.92 -11.38
CA LEU A 32 -11.07 -8.00 -9.95
C LEU A 32 -11.96 -9.18 -9.58
N LYS A 33 -13.00 -9.45 -10.38
CA LYS A 33 -13.89 -10.60 -10.18
C LYS A 33 -13.16 -11.94 -10.28
N LYS A 34 -12.17 -12.05 -11.18
CA LYS A 34 -11.34 -13.25 -11.34
C LYS A 34 -10.37 -13.44 -10.18
N LEU A 35 -9.72 -12.36 -9.74
CA LEU A 35 -8.71 -12.41 -8.68
C LEU A 35 -9.31 -12.56 -7.28
N PHE A 36 -10.46 -11.92 -7.04
CA PHE A 36 -11.08 -11.83 -5.72
C PHE A 36 -12.56 -12.22 -5.77
N PRO A 37 -12.91 -13.47 -6.14
CA PRO A 37 -14.30 -13.90 -6.31
C PRO A 37 -15.13 -13.81 -5.02
N GLN A 38 -14.49 -13.82 -3.85
CA GLN A 38 -15.18 -13.68 -2.56
C GLN A 38 -15.85 -12.31 -2.39
N LEU A 39 -15.37 -11.25 -3.08
CA LEU A 39 -16.00 -9.92 -3.07
C LEU A 39 -17.39 -9.88 -3.70
N LEU A 40 -17.73 -10.91 -4.48
CA LEU A 40 -19.03 -11.06 -5.10
C LEU A 40 -20.02 -11.85 -4.24
N LYS A 41 -19.52 -12.66 -3.31
CA LYS A 41 -20.37 -13.53 -2.48
C LYS A 41 -20.96 -12.82 -1.27
N ASP A 42 -20.28 -11.79 -0.80
CA ASP A 42 -20.78 -11.00 0.32
C ASP A 42 -21.95 -10.12 -0.14
N ASN A 43 -23.13 -10.38 0.42
CA ASN A 43 -24.37 -9.61 0.25
C ASN A 43 -24.31 -8.23 0.96
N LYS A 44 -23.12 -7.65 1.05
CA LYS A 44 -22.86 -6.38 1.72
C LYS A 44 -23.10 -5.24 0.74
N ILE A 45 -23.77 -4.19 1.22
CA ILE A 45 -24.04 -2.99 0.43
C ILE A 45 -22.76 -2.24 0.02
N LEU A 46 -21.74 -2.29 0.89
CA LEU A 46 -20.44 -1.64 0.67
C LEU A 46 -19.32 -2.60 1.07
N THR A 47 -18.34 -2.74 0.19
CA THR A 47 -17.07 -3.42 0.47
C THR A 47 -15.93 -2.54 -0.03
N ALA A 48 -14.90 -2.34 0.80
CA ALA A 48 -13.72 -1.58 0.43
C ALA A 48 -12.47 -2.47 0.57
N LEU A 49 -11.64 -2.50 -0.46
CA LEU A 49 -10.32 -3.12 -0.43
C LEU A 49 -9.26 -2.03 -0.39
N GLN A 50 -8.43 -2.06 0.65
CA GLN A 50 -7.26 -1.20 0.72
C GLN A 50 -6.14 -1.77 -0.14
N ILE A 51 -5.56 -0.92 -0.99
CA ILE A 51 -4.36 -1.23 -1.75
C ILE A 51 -3.17 -0.60 -1.02
N SER A 52 -2.30 -1.46 -0.51
CA SER A 52 -1.01 -1.08 0.06
C SER A 52 0.10 -1.55 -0.86
N THR A 53 1.09 -0.68 -1.11
CA THR A 53 2.34 -1.13 -1.70
C THR A 53 3.07 -2.00 -0.68
N ILE A 54 3.50 -3.17 -1.13
CA ILE A 54 4.38 -4.02 -0.34
C ILE A 54 5.82 -3.64 -0.66
N ASN A 55 6.63 -3.43 0.38
CA ASN A 55 8.07 -3.33 0.21
C ASN A 55 8.62 -4.74 -0.09
N PRO A 56 9.29 -4.97 -1.23
CA PRO A 56 9.83 -6.28 -1.59
C PRO A 56 10.72 -6.89 -0.50
N ASN A 57 11.50 -6.06 0.20
CA ASN A 57 12.40 -6.51 1.26
C ASN A 57 11.63 -7.05 2.46
N LYS A 58 10.47 -6.46 2.78
CA LYS A 58 9.57 -6.98 3.83
C LYS A 58 8.88 -8.28 3.41
N LEU A 59 8.55 -8.43 2.13
CA LEU A 59 7.92 -9.65 1.61
C LEU A 59 8.89 -10.83 1.60
N LEU A 60 10.13 -10.58 1.18
CA LEU A 60 11.16 -11.60 1.04
C LEU A 60 11.93 -11.87 2.35
N GLN A 61 11.54 -11.20 3.45
CA GLN A 61 12.26 -11.24 4.74
C GLN A 61 13.77 -10.98 4.57
N LEU A 62 14.15 -10.19 3.57
CA LEU A 62 15.54 -9.89 3.33
C LEU A 62 16.01 -8.95 4.45
N PRO A 63 17.22 -9.18 4.99
CA PRO A 63 17.78 -8.30 6.00
C PRO A 63 17.75 -6.88 5.44
N SER A 64 17.07 -5.99 6.17
CA SER A 64 17.09 -4.57 5.84
C SER A 64 18.54 -4.13 5.99
N ILE A 65 19.18 -3.75 4.89
CA ILE A 65 20.48 -3.09 4.97
C ILE A 65 20.18 -1.74 5.61
N ASP A 66 20.33 -1.67 6.93
CA ASP A 66 20.34 -0.40 7.63
C ASP A 66 21.43 0.45 6.99
N PRO A 67 21.13 1.67 6.50
CA PRO A 67 22.16 2.64 6.19
C PRO A 67 22.79 3.04 7.52
N ASN A 68 23.83 2.30 7.91
CA ASN A 68 24.60 2.50 9.12
C ASN A 68 24.98 3.99 9.30
N PRO A 69 24.45 4.72 10.29
CA PRO A 69 24.93 6.05 10.61
C PRO A 69 26.13 5.94 11.56
N ALA A 70 27.18 5.21 11.16
CA ALA A 70 28.45 5.20 11.88
C ALA A 70 29.46 6.14 11.23
N VAL A 71 29.06 7.40 11.02
CA VAL A 71 30.04 8.49 11.04
C VAL A 71 30.32 8.78 12.52
N LYS A 72 31.15 7.95 13.14
CA LYS A 72 31.83 8.30 14.40
C LYS A 72 32.67 9.55 14.10
N LYS A 73 32.15 10.74 14.41
CA LYS A 73 32.98 11.93 14.58
C LYS A 73 33.98 11.61 15.69
N ILE A 74 35.25 11.44 15.32
CA ILE A 74 36.35 11.36 16.26
C ILE A 74 36.52 12.77 16.82
N ASN A 75 35.96 13.04 18.00
CA ASN A 75 36.30 14.24 18.77
C ASN A 75 37.65 13.97 19.44
N THR A 76 38.75 14.41 18.83
CA THR A 76 40.03 14.57 19.53
C THR A 76 39.89 15.65 20.59
N THR A 77 39.82 15.24 21.86
CA THR A 77 39.94 16.11 23.03
C THR A 77 41.16 15.65 23.82
N SER A 78 42.12 16.55 23.97
CA SER A 78 43.33 16.51 24.82
C SER A 78 43.98 17.88 24.62
N THR A 79 43.67 18.96 25.36
CA THR A 79 43.86 19.23 26.80
C THR A 79 45.33 19.16 27.25
N GLY A 80 45.99 20.32 27.23
CA GLY A 80 46.96 20.84 28.21
C GLY A 80 48.14 19.96 28.67
N MET A 81 49.36 20.36 28.29
CA MET A 81 50.32 21.11 29.12
C MET A 81 51.56 21.45 28.28
#